data_AF-A0A350M390-F1
#
_entry.id   AF-A0A350M390-F1
#
_cell.length_a   1.000
_cell.length_b   1.000
_cell.length_c   1.000
_cell.angle_alpha   90.00
_cell.angle_beta   90.00
_cell.angle_gamma   90.00
#
_symmetry.space_group_name_H-M   'P 1'
#
loop_
_entity.id
_entity.type
_entity.pdbx_description
1 polymer ?
#
loop_
_entity_poly.entity_id
_entity_poly.type
_entity_poly.pdbx_seq_one_letter_code
_entity_poly.pdbx_strand_id
1 'polypeptide(L)'
;MNNKIIISNNMRAKDKMSFFAMHQIYHKIKAYKPDVDVQFHINWGHNTMGGSNVKDTEYYEAQSEENKKWSALIQEHFGHCLTDYNRDFLKNYVKKAYGYDDDGKFQTYDAIYMILLPHYLRRVLMEEYYLIYDNDILINCDFHEITDAALQHIPVLISEPANAACDKVLHPGLFSIYPNGKDIYLERNPNGVGFNGGFQGIDLAIYDDFLSTDRFVKLLGLFDYRGTFDENGNEIWGDQRFLIETQQQSFFGLMNVMRSRLTPHILSPMDYFVVPNFGKIDHPKHGKLDREDGVDGWGLALKSKITHFIGHTQGKGKPQIFQERMNMYLKEHGFLE
;
A
#
# COMPACT_ATOMS: atom_id res chain seq x y z
N MET A 1 -21.30 -16.20 5.35
CA MET A 1 -20.10 -15.65 4.69
C MET A 1 -20.08 -14.17 4.98
N ASN A 2 -18.89 -13.59 5.20
CA ASN A 2 -18.79 -12.14 5.34
C ASN A 2 -19.13 -11.52 3.98
N ASN A 3 -19.95 -10.47 3.96
CA ASN A 3 -20.42 -9.85 2.71
C ASN A 3 -19.85 -8.44 2.54
N LYS A 4 -18.70 -8.18 3.17
CA LYS A 4 -18.07 -6.86 3.24
C LYS A 4 -16.58 -6.99 2.91
N ILE A 5 -16.07 -6.09 2.08
CA ILE A 5 -14.64 -5.93 1.81
C ILE A 5 -14.24 -4.53 2.24
N ILE A 6 -13.30 -4.47 3.19
CA ILE A 6 -12.64 -3.23 3.61
C ILE A 6 -11.43 -3.00 2.73
N ILE A 7 -11.33 -1.80 2.17
CA ILE A 7 -10.18 -1.35 1.38
C ILE A 7 -9.61 -0.13 2.10
N SER A 8 -8.31 -0.14 2.41
CA SER A 8 -7.68 0.97 3.12
C SER A 8 -6.30 1.27 2.57
N ASN A 9 -6.00 2.57 2.41
CA ASN A 9 -4.68 3.01 2.01
C ASN A 9 -4.40 4.46 2.49
N ASN A 10 -3.14 4.87 2.40
CA ASN A 10 -2.70 6.26 2.49
C ASN A 10 -2.53 6.83 1.08
N MET A 11 -3.41 7.74 0.66
CA MET A 11 -3.38 8.37 -0.66
C MET A 11 -2.99 9.85 -0.54
N ARG A 12 -2.16 10.34 -1.45
CA ARG A 12 -1.64 11.73 -1.37
C ARG A 12 -2.71 12.80 -1.52
N ALA A 13 -3.68 12.58 -2.41
CA ALA A 13 -4.72 13.56 -2.69
C ALA A 13 -5.94 12.89 -3.34
N LYS A 14 -7.10 13.56 -3.24
CA LYS A 14 -8.30 13.26 -4.02
C LYS A 14 -8.12 13.75 -5.47
N ASP A 15 -7.32 13.02 -6.24
CA ASP A 15 -6.96 13.35 -7.62
C ASP A 15 -7.41 12.26 -8.61
N LYS A 16 -7.06 12.45 -9.89
CA LYS A 16 -7.35 11.53 -10.99
C LYS A 16 -6.89 10.10 -10.73
N MET A 17 -5.69 9.96 -10.17
CA MET A 17 -5.04 8.67 -9.96
C MET A 17 -5.72 7.93 -8.81
N SER A 18 -6.06 8.63 -7.73
CA SER A 18 -6.87 8.08 -6.63
C SER A 18 -8.27 7.67 -7.11
N PHE A 19 -8.95 8.50 -7.92
CA PHE A 19 -10.24 8.15 -8.50
C PHE A 19 -10.14 6.90 -9.39
N PHE A 20 -9.19 6.87 -10.33
CA PHE A 20 -8.93 5.73 -11.19
C PHE A 20 -8.75 4.44 -10.39
N ALA A 21 -7.89 4.48 -9.37
CA ALA A 21 -7.55 3.33 -8.58
C ALA A 21 -8.78 2.82 -7.79
N MET A 22 -9.54 3.71 -7.13
CA MET A 22 -10.79 3.37 -6.44
C MET A 22 -11.84 2.80 -7.39
N HIS A 23 -12.03 3.42 -8.56
CA HIS A 23 -13.00 2.98 -9.55
C HIS A 23 -12.67 1.58 -10.10
N GLN A 24 -11.41 1.33 -10.47
CA GLN A 24 -10.96 0.04 -10.98
C GLN A 24 -11.24 -1.10 -10.01
N ILE A 25 -10.88 -0.94 -8.74
CA ILE A 25 -11.05 -2.02 -7.76
C ILE A 25 -12.52 -2.23 -7.39
N TYR A 26 -13.28 -1.14 -7.20
CA TYR A 26 -14.71 -1.20 -6.90
C TYR A 26 -15.47 -1.92 -8.02
N HIS A 27 -15.28 -1.50 -9.27
CA HIS A 27 -16.02 -2.08 -10.40
C HIS A 27 -15.69 -3.55 -10.62
N LYS A 28 -14.43 -3.97 -10.42
CA LYS A 28 -14.07 -5.39 -10.54
C LYS A 28 -14.73 -6.25 -9.47
N ILE A 29 -14.73 -5.80 -8.22
CA ILE A 29 -15.42 -6.50 -7.14
C ILE A 29 -16.93 -6.58 -7.43
N LYS A 30 -17.55 -5.45 -7.78
CA LYS A 30 -19.01 -5.40 -8.01
C LYS A 30 -19.45 -6.13 -9.27
N ALA A 31 -18.62 -6.22 -10.30
CA ALA A 31 -18.91 -7.02 -11.49
C ALA A 31 -18.98 -8.52 -11.17
N TYR A 32 -18.14 -9.00 -10.25
CA TYR A 32 -18.13 -10.41 -9.84
C TYR A 32 -19.14 -10.73 -8.73
N LYS A 33 -19.23 -9.87 -7.71
CA LYS A 33 -20.11 -10.02 -6.54
C LYS A 33 -20.92 -8.74 -6.32
N PRO A 34 -22.04 -8.55 -7.05
CA PRO A 34 -22.84 -7.33 -6.96
C PRO A 34 -23.38 -7.05 -5.56
N ASP A 35 -23.58 -8.08 -4.73
CA ASP A 35 -24.15 -7.92 -3.39
C ASP A 35 -23.11 -7.60 -2.31
N VAL A 36 -21.82 -7.63 -2.62
CA VAL A 36 -20.76 -7.33 -1.64
C VAL A 36 -20.75 -5.83 -1.33
N ASP A 37 -20.73 -5.53 -0.03
CA ASP A 37 -20.48 -4.18 0.49
C ASP A 37 -18.99 -3.88 0.42
N VAL A 38 -18.61 -2.78 -0.24
CA VAL A 38 -17.22 -2.36 -0.38
C VAL A 38 -17.08 -1.05 0.37
N GLN A 39 -16.18 -0.99 1.35
CA GLN A 39 -15.95 0.22 2.14
C GLN A 39 -14.50 0.69 1.98
N PHE A 40 -14.34 1.96 1.66
CA PHE A 40 -13.04 2.63 1.55
C PHE A 40 -12.72 3.39 2.83
N HIS A 41 -11.55 3.12 3.41
CA HIS A 41 -10.99 3.82 4.57
C HIS A 41 -9.67 4.47 4.15
N ILE A 42 -9.71 5.73 3.72
CA ILE A 42 -8.56 6.37 3.09
C ILE A 42 -8.01 7.47 3.99
N ASN A 43 -6.73 7.36 4.35
CA ASN A 43 -5.99 8.48 4.91
C ASN A 43 -5.48 9.35 3.77
N TRP A 44 -5.92 10.60 3.73
CA TRP A 44 -5.43 11.57 2.74
C TRP A 44 -4.17 12.25 3.29
N GLY A 45 -3.01 11.84 2.77
CA GLY A 45 -1.71 12.33 3.19
C GLY A 45 -1.33 13.61 2.47
N HIS A 46 -1.35 14.76 3.16
CA HIS A 46 -0.74 15.97 2.59
C HIS A 46 0.77 15.78 2.40
N ASN A 47 1.23 15.97 1.17
CA ASN A 47 2.64 16.07 0.81
C ASN A 47 3.30 17.25 1.56
N THR A 48 3.93 16.98 2.70
CA THR A 48 5.06 17.77 3.19
C THR A 48 6.33 17.18 2.59
N MET A 49 6.48 17.24 1.26
CA MET A 49 7.81 17.16 0.68
C MET A 49 8.43 18.55 0.78
N GLY A 50 9.20 18.77 1.85
CA GLY A 50 9.95 19.99 2.13
C GLY A 50 9.45 20.70 3.38
N GLY A 51 10.31 20.82 4.38
CA GLY A 51 10.08 21.53 5.64
C GLY A 51 9.71 23.02 5.45
N SER A 52 8.46 23.29 5.11
CA SER A 52 7.89 24.62 5.10
C SER A 52 6.60 24.62 5.93
N ASN A 53 6.54 25.56 6.86
CA ASN A 53 5.41 25.90 7.73
C ASN A 53 4.21 26.45 6.93
N VAL A 54 3.78 25.76 5.89
CA VAL A 54 2.53 26.11 5.20
C VAL A 54 1.42 25.45 6.00
N LYS A 55 0.64 26.29 6.69
CA LYS A 55 -0.53 25.90 7.47
C LYS A 55 -1.44 25.01 6.61
N ASP A 56 -1.94 23.94 7.23
CA ASP A 56 -2.81 22.88 6.67
C ASP A 56 -4.08 23.37 5.92
N THR A 57 -4.35 24.67 5.90
CA THR A 57 -5.56 25.28 5.34
C THR A 57 -5.41 25.78 3.90
N GLU A 58 -4.21 26.13 3.41
CA GLU A 58 -4.07 26.79 2.08
C GLU A 58 -3.96 25.81 0.89
N TYR A 59 -3.65 24.53 1.11
CA TYR A 59 -3.51 23.56 0.00
C TYR A 59 -4.86 23.06 -0.55
N TYR A 60 -5.93 23.07 0.25
CA TYR A 60 -7.28 22.85 -0.26
C TYR A 60 -7.78 24.00 -1.14
N GLU A 61 -7.22 25.20 -0.98
CA GLU A 61 -7.62 26.39 -1.73
C GLU A 61 -6.87 26.53 -3.07
N ALA A 62 -5.71 25.88 -3.22
CA ALA A 62 -4.96 25.80 -4.48
C ALA A 62 -5.16 24.48 -5.23
N GLN A 63 -6.36 23.89 -5.18
CA GLN A 63 -6.70 22.83 -6.12
C GLN A 63 -6.74 23.44 -7.53
N SER A 64 -5.90 22.93 -8.44
CA SER A 64 -6.17 23.11 -9.87
C SER A 64 -7.64 22.72 -10.13
N GLU A 65 -8.31 23.41 -11.05
CA GLU A 65 -9.70 23.07 -11.41
C GLU A 65 -9.86 21.56 -11.75
N GLU A 66 -8.79 20.94 -12.24
CA GLU A 66 -8.73 19.49 -12.44
C GLU A 66 -8.86 18.68 -11.14
N ASN A 67 -8.16 19.05 -10.06
CA ASN A 67 -8.28 18.34 -8.79
C ASN A 67 -9.67 18.49 -8.16
N LYS A 68 -10.32 19.66 -8.32
CA LYS A 68 -11.72 19.86 -7.89
C LYS A 68 -12.66 18.91 -8.60
N LYS A 69 -12.50 18.74 -9.93
CA LYS A 69 -13.26 17.79 -10.74
C LYS A 69 -13.14 16.37 -10.18
N TRP A 70 -11.92 15.87 -9.97
CA TRP A 70 -11.71 14.49 -9.49
C TRP A 70 -12.17 14.27 -8.06
N SER A 71 -11.95 15.26 -7.18
CA SER A 71 -12.48 15.21 -5.82
C SER A 71 -14.01 15.14 -5.79
N ALA A 72 -14.68 15.89 -6.68
CA ALA A 72 -16.14 15.82 -6.81
C ALA A 72 -16.60 14.44 -7.31
N LEU A 73 -15.92 13.86 -8.31
CA LEU A 73 -16.22 12.52 -8.80
C LEU A 73 -16.02 11.43 -7.74
N ILE A 74 -14.96 11.53 -6.92
CA ILE A 74 -14.76 10.61 -5.78
C ILE A 74 -15.94 10.69 -4.81
N GLN A 75 -16.37 11.91 -4.47
CA GLN A 75 -17.50 12.10 -3.56
C GLN A 75 -18.82 11.59 -4.16
N GLU A 76 -19.06 11.84 -5.45
CA GLU A 76 -20.25 11.40 -6.16
C GLU A 76 -20.34 9.87 -6.22
N HIS A 77 -19.25 9.19 -6.61
CA HIS A 77 -19.25 7.75 -6.82
C HIS A 77 -19.05 6.94 -5.53
N PHE A 78 -18.26 7.44 -4.58
CA PHE A 78 -17.84 6.66 -3.42
C PHE A 78 -18.23 7.30 -2.08
N GLY A 79 -18.82 8.50 -2.06
CA GLY A 79 -19.16 9.19 -0.81
C GLY A 79 -20.05 8.41 0.15
N HIS A 80 -20.84 7.45 -0.34
CA HIS A 80 -21.68 6.57 0.46
C HIS A 80 -20.92 5.41 1.13
N CYS A 81 -19.72 5.09 0.65
CA CYS A 81 -18.88 4.00 1.15
C CYS A 81 -17.44 4.43 1.49
N LEU A 82 -17.15 5.73 1.46
CA LEU A 82 -15.85 6.32 1.75
C LEU A 82 -15.85 6.95 3.15
N THR A 83 -14.91 6.52 3.98
CA THR A 83 -14.54 7.20 5.21
C THR A 83 -13.19 7.89 5.02
N ASP A 84 -13.19 9.21 5.12
CA ASP A 84 -12.00 10.04 5.00
C ASP A 84 -11.28 10.17 6.34
N TYR A 85 -9.96 9.96 6.33
CA TYR A 85 -9.07 10.21 7.45
C TYR A 85 -7.98 11.21 7.08
N ASN A 86 -7.38 11.82 8.09
CA ASN A 86 -6.18 12.64 7.94
C ASN A 86 -5.15 12.29 9.03
N ARG A 87 -3.94 12.82 8.88
CA ARG A 87 -2.83 12.55 9.82
C ARG A 87 -3.15 12.98 11.25
N ASP A 88 -3.87 14.09 11.42
CA ASP A 88 -4.26 14.59 12.76
C ASP A 88 -5.23 13.66 13.45
N PHE A 89 -6.16 13.05 12.72
CA PHE A 89 -7.03 12.02 13.26
C PHE A 89 -6.22 10.86 13.83
N LEU A 90 -5.24 10.35 13.08
CA LEU A 90 -4.42 9.21 13.49
C LEU A 90 -3.48 9.55 14.66
N LYS A 91 -2.89 10.75 14.68
CA LYS A 91 -2.13 11.26 15.84
C LYS A 91 -3.01 11.37 17.08
N ASN A 92 -4.20 11.95 16.94
CA ASN A 92 -5.16 12.07 18.03
C ASN A 92 -5.64 10.72 18.54
N TYR A 93 -5.84 9.75 17.63
CA TYR A 93 -6.13 8.37 17.99
C TYR A 93 -5.03 7.78 18.87
N VAL A 94 -3.77 7.86 18.44
CA VAL A 94 -2.61 7.35 19.19
C VAL A 94 -2.53 8.01 20.57
N LYS A 95 -2.62 9.34 20.63
CA LYS A 95 -2.57 10.09 21.89
C LYS A 95 -3.69 9.73 22.85
N LYS A 96 -4.94 9.65 22.37
CA LYS A 96 -6.11 9.33 23.21
C LYS A 96 -6.13 7.87 23.66
N ALA A 97 -5.80 6.93 22.77
CA ALA A 97 -5.89 5.51 23.06
C ALA A 97 -4.69 4.98 23.89
N TYR A 98 -3.53 5.62 23.76
CA TYR A 98 -2.26 5.10 24.31
C TYR A 98 -1.45 6.10 25.13
N GLY A 99 -1.85 7.37 25.18
CA GLY A 99 -1.06 8.41 25.87
C GLY A 99 0.31 8.65 25.23
N TYR A 100 0.49 8.23 23.97
CA TYR A 100 1.76 8.39 23.24
C TYR A 100 1.75 9.70 22.46
N ASP A 101 2.80 10.49 22.63
CA ASP A 101 3.10 11.67 21.81
C ASP A 101 4.24 11.30 20.86
N ASP A 102 4.10 11.61 19.57
CA ASP A 102 5.09 11.18 18.57
C ASP A 102 6.33 12.08 18.53
N ASP A 103 6.31 13.21 19.24
CA ASP A 103 7.38 14.21 19.27
C ASP A 103 7.82 14.63 17.84
N GLY A 104 6.91 14.61 16.87
CA GLY A 104 7.16 14.95 15.48
C GLY A 104 7.71 13.81 14.60
N LYS A 105 8.00 12.63 15.16
CA LYS A 105 8.55 11.48 14.41
C LYS A 105 7.64 11.00 13.28
N PHE A 106 6.32 11.14 13.41
CA PHE A 106 5.41 10.71 12.36
C PHE A 106 5.44 11.62 11.12
N GLN A 107 6.12 12.77 11.19
CA GLN A 107 6.26 13.68 10.05
C GLN A 107 7.39 13.26 9.11
N THR A 108 8.42 12.57 9.62
CA THR A 108 9.61 12.18 8.85
C THR A 108 9.45 10.82 8.16
N TYR A 109 8.57 9.96 8.67
CA TYR A 109 8.25 8.66 8.08
C TYR A 109 6.74 8.52 7.85
N ASP A 110 6.26 8.96 6.69
CA ASP A 110 4.82 9.01 6.35
C ASP A 110 4.17 7.62 6.25
N ALA A 111 4.94 6.58 5.91
CA ALA A 111 4.41 5.23 5.85
C ALA A 111 3.96 4.70 7.23
N ILE A 112 4.26 5.39 8.34
CA ILE A 112 3.67 5.05 9.64
C ILE A 112 2.14 5.12 9.64
N TYR A 113 1.52 6.02 8.87
CA TYR A 113 0.05 6.12 8.85
C TYR A 113 -0.59 4.90 8.20
N MET A 114 0.13 4.19 7.33
CA MET A 114 -0.28 2.88 6.82
C MET A 114 -0.21 1.79 7.88
N ILE A 115 0.48 2.00 9.01
CA ILE A 115 0.49 1.08 10.17
C ILE A 115 -0.59 1.48 11.18
N LEU A 116 -0.79 2.78 11.38
CA LEU A 116 -1.75 3.32 12.36
C LEU A 116 -3.20 3.15 11.94
N LEU A 117 -3.53 3.37 10.66
CA LEU A 117 -4.90 3.25 10.19
C LEU A 117 -5.43 1.81 10.32
N PRO A 118 -4.73 0.76 9.86
CA PRO A 118 -5.17 -0.62 10.06
C PRO A 118 -5.28 -1.03 11.53
N HIS A 119 -4.39 -0.51 12.38
CA HIS A 119 -4.48 -0.71 13.82
C HIS A 119 -5.73 -0.05 14.43
N TYR A 120 -6.10 1.15 13.98
CA TYR A 120 -7.38 1.78 14.31
C TYR A 120 -8.57 0.95 13.81
N LEU A 121 -8.55 0.47 12.56
CA LEU A 121 -9.60 -0.40 12.00
C LEU A 121 -9.78 -1.64 12.89
N ARG A 122 -8.68 -2.27 13.32
CA ARG A 122 -8.73 -3.44 14.20
C ARG A 122 -9.27 -3.12 15.59
N ARG A 123 -8.75 -2.08 16.24
CA ARG A 123 -9.06 -1.78 17.65
C ARG A 123 -10.44 -1.18 17.83
N VAL A 124 -10.81 -0.25 16.95
CA VAL A 124 -11.97 0.64 17.16
C VAL A 124 -13.14 0.21 16.30
N LEU A 125 -12.90 -0.08 15.02
CA LEU A 125 -13.96 -0.55 14.11
C LEU A 125 -14.15 -2.06 14.17
N MET A 126 -13.26 -2.78 14.87
CA MET A 126 -13.29 -4.24 15.02
C MET A 126 -13.25 -4.98 13.68
N GLU A 127 -12.64 -4.37 12.67
CA GLU A 127 -12.45 -5.01 11.38
C GLU A 127 -11.43 -6.15 11.50
N GLU A 128 -11.65 -7.18 10.69
CA GLU A 128 -10.88 -8.41 10.73
C GLU A 128 -9.85 -8.51 9.61
N TYR A 129 -10.10 -7.82 8.51
CA TYR A 129 -9.34 -7.93 7.29
C TYR A 129 -9.47 -6.65 6.50
N TYR A 130 -8.44 -6.30 5.74
CA TYR A 130 -8.57 -5.29 4.70
C TYR A 130 -7.62 -5.55 3.53
N LEU A 131 -7.90 -4.90 2.41
CA LEU A 131 -7.06 -4.90 1.22
C LEU A 131 -6.33 -3.55 1.08
N ILE A 132 -5.01 -3.59 0.96
CA ILE A 132 -4.16 -2.47 0.54
C ILE A 132 -4.00 -2.53 -0.97
N TYR A 133 -4.08 -1.37 -1.63
CA TYR A 133 -3.71 -1.22 -3.02
C TYR A 133 -3.20 0.22 -3.31
N ASP A 134 -2.05 0.35 -3.93
CA ASP A 134 -1.48 1.64 -4.34
C ASP A 134 -2.23 2.25 -5.54
N ASN A 135 -2.14 3.57 -5.67
CA ASN A 135 -2.87 4.31 -6.69
C ASN A 135 -2.21 4.26 -8.08
N ASP A 136 -1.03 3.67 -8.19
CA ASP A 136 -0.29 3.40 -9.42
C ASP A 136 -0.26 1.91 -9.79
N ILE A 137 -1.41 1.24 -9.59
CA ILE A 137 -1.62 -0.15 -9.94
C ILE A 137 -2.61 -0.30 -11.09
N LEU A 138 -2.27 -1.17 -12.04
CA LEU A 138 -3.22 -1.68 -13.05
C LEU A 138 -3.67 -3.09 -12.69
N ILE A 139 -4.98 -3.31 -12.68
CA ILE A 139 -5.59 -4.63 -12.46
C ILE A 139 -6.05 -5.18 -13.81
N ASN A 140 -5.23 -6.04 -14.41
CA ASN A 140 -5.43 -6.62 -15.74
C ASN A 140 -6.15 -7.98 -15.71
N CYS A 141 -6.82 -8.32 -14.60
CA CYS A 141 -7.57 -9.57 -14.43
C CYS A 141 -9.01 -9.33 -13.97
N ASP A 142 -9.81 -10.40 -13.91
CA ASP A 142 -11.21 -10.38 -13.45
C ASP A 142 -11.34 -10.17 -11.92
N PHE A 143 -10.24 -10.30 -11.17
CA PHE A 143 -10.14 -10.07 -9.72
C PHE A 143 -10.92 -11.08 -8.86
N HIS A 144 -11.39 -12.19 -9.44
CA HIS A 144 -12.23 -13.17 -8.73
C HIS A 144 -11.51 -13.82 -7.55
N GLU A 145 -10.32 -14.36 -7.80
CA GLU A 145 -9.48 -15.05 -6.80
C GLU A 145 -9.20 -14.18 -5.56
N ILE A 146 -8.91 -12.91 -5.80
CA ILE A 146 -8.62 -11.93 -4.75
C ILE A 146 -9.89 -11.55 -3.98
N THR A 147 -11.00 -11.37 -4.69
CA THR A 147 -12.30 -11.07 -4.07
C THR A 147 -12.74 -12.22 -3.16
N ASP A 148 -12.63 -13.47 -3.62
CA ASP A 148 -12.99 -14.64 -2.83
C ASP A 148 -12.06 -14.82 -1.62
N ALA A 149 -10.76 -14.56 -1.76
CA ALA A 149 -9.82 -14.56 -0.64
C ALA A 149 -10.14 -13.47 0.39
N ALA A 150 -10.45 -12.25 -0.06
CA ALA A 150 -10.83 -11.14 0.81
C ALA A 150 -12.12 -11.43 1.60
N LEU A 151 -13.15 -12.01 0.98
CA LEU A 151 -14.39 -12.40 1.68
C LEU A 151 -14.20 -13.53 2.70
N GLN A 152 -13.13 -14.31 2.53
CA GLN A 152 -12.72 -15.38 3.45
C GLN A 152 -11.67 -14.92 4.48
N HIS A 153 -11.27 -13.65 4.43
CA HIS A 153 -10.19 -13.08 5.26
C HIS A 153 -8.84 -13.82 5.11
N ILE A 154 -8.58 -14.40 3.94
CA ILE A 154 -7.30 -15.03 3.63
C ILE A 154 -6.34 -13.92 3.19
N PRO A 155 -5.18 -13.73 3.86
CA PRO A 155 -4.17 -12.77 3.40
C PRO A 155 -3.74 -13.08 1.98
N VAL A 156 -3.61 -12.06 1.14
CA VAL A 156 -3.18 -12.21 -0.26
C VAL A 156 -1.86 -11.50 -0.45
N LEU A 157 -0.87 -12.18 -1.02
CA LEU A 157 0.47 -11.62 -1.19
C LEU A 157 0.95 -11.79 -2.64
N ILE A 158 1.54 -10.73 -3.20
CA ILE A 158 2.19 -10.76 -4.51
C ILE A 158 3.70 -10.74 -4.31
N SER A 159 4.39 -11.69 -4.95
CA SER A 159 5.85 -11.76 -4.85
C SER A 159 6.56 -10.68 -5.66
N GLU A 160 7.76 -10.30 -5.20
CA GLU A 160 8.78 -9.57 -5.96
C GLU A 160 9.95 -10.53 -6.29
N PRO A 161 9.89 -11.28 -7.40
CA PRO A 161 10.89 -12.30 -7.69
C PRO A 161 12.32 -11.75 -7.81
N ALA A 162 12.47 -10.51 -8.26
CA ALA A 162 13.76 -9.84 -8.41
C ALA A 162 14.31 -9.24 -7.10
N ASN A 163 13.53 -9.23 -6.02
CA ASN A 163 13.93 -8.64 -4.75
C ASN A 163 13.33 -9.40 -3.56
N ALA A 164 13.84 -10.61 -3.28
CA ALA A 164 13.35 -11.42 -2.16
C ALA A 164 13.57 -10.77 -0.77
N ALA A 165 14.41 -9.73 -0.68
CA ALA A 165 14.71 -8.97 0.53
C ALA A 165 13.71 -7.83 0.80
N CYS A 166 12.80 -7.54 -0.13
CA CYS A 166 11.93 -6.35 -0.11
C CYS A 166 11.02 -6.21 1.12
N ASP A 167 10.71 -7.30 1.82
CA ASP A 167 9.89 -7.34 3.03
C ASP A 167 10.70 -7.79 4.26
N LYS A 168 12.03 -7.74 4.23
CA LYS A 168 12.89 -8.38 5.25
C LYS A 168 13.56 -7.42 6.24
N VAL A 169 13.38 -6.11 6.08
CA VAL A 169 14.06 -5.09 6.89
C VAL A 169 13.76 -5.22 8.39
N LEU A 170 12.51 -5.53 8.75
CA LEU A 170 12.08 -5.67 10.14
C LEU A 170 12.29 -7.07 10.72
N HIS A 171 12.94 -8.00 9.99
CA HIS A 171 13.26 -9.34 10.48
C HIS A 171 13.88 -9.34 11.89
N PRO A 172 14.95 -8.59 12.18
CA PRO A 172 15.60 -8.66 13.49
C PRO A 172 14.68 -8.20 14.63
N GLY A 173 13.92 -7.13 14.41
CA GLY A 173 13.00 -6.59 15.41
C GLY A 173 11.81 -7.51 15.68
N LEU A 174 11.19 -8.03 14.61
CA LEU A 174 10.02 -8.89 14.73
C LEU A 174 10.37 -10.28 15.28
N PHE A 175 11.49 -10.89 14.89
CA PHE A 175 11.91 -12.19 15.45
C PHE A 175 12.38 -12.10 16.90
N SER A 176 12.81 -10.93 17.37
CA SER A 176 13.03 -10.68 18.80
C SER A 176 11.72 -10.72 19.60
N ILE A 177 10.63 -10.21 19.03
CA ILE A 177 9.29 -10.26 19.65
C ILE A 177 8.69 -11.67 19.55
N TYR A 178 8.93 -12.37 18.42
CA TYR A 178 8.40 -13.69 18.12
C TYR A 178 9.56 -14.68 17.87
N PRO A 179 10.12 -15.32 18.90
CA PRO A 179 11.31 -16.18 18.76
C PRO A 179 11.16 -17.33 17.76
N ASN A 180 9.95 -17.91 17.66
CA ASN A 180 9.64 -18.97 16.68
C ASN A 180 9.19 -18.41 15.32
N GLY A 181 9.20 -17.09 15.14
CA GLY A 181 8.67 -16.41 13.96
C GLY A 181 9.40 -16.80 12.68
N LYS A 182 10.71 -17.03 12.75
CA LYS A 182 11.51 -17.49 11.60
C LYS A 182 11.04 -18.86 11.08
N ASP A 183 10.78 -19.80 11.98
CA ASP A 183 10.38 -21.16 11.61
C ASP A 183 8.98 -21.16 10.99
N ILE A 184 8.04 -20.41 11.60
CA ILE A 184 6.69 -20.22 11.04
C ILE A 184 6.76 -19.52 9.68
N TYR A 185 7.63 -18.52 9.53
CA TYR A 185 7.82 -17.82 8.27
C TYR A 185 8.26 -18.77 7.16
N LEU A 186 9.25 -19.63 7.42
CA LEU A 186 9.75 -20.59 6.44
C LEU A 186 8.76 -21.74 6.18
N GLU A 187 7.94 -22.13 7.16
CA GLU A 187 6.88 -23.12 6.96
C GLU A 187 5.82 -22.62 5.96
N ARG A 188 5.40 -21.36 6.10
CA ARG A 188 4.33 -20.73 5.30
C ARG A 188 4.83 -20.02 4.04
N ASN A 189 6.13 -19.74 3.96
CA ASN A 189 6.83 -19.21 2.78
C ASN A 189 8.14 -20.01 2.53
N PRO A 190 8.04 -21.28 2.10
CA PRO A 190 9.20 -22.19 2.00
C PRO A 190 10.25 -21.75 0.97
N ASN A 191 9.84 -20.96 -0.02
CA ASN A 191 10.75 -20.42 -1.03
C ASN A 191 11.38 -19.08 -0.60
N GLY A 192 11.01 -18.54 0.57
CA GLY A 192 11.55 -17.30 1.11
C GLY A 192 11.36 -16.10 0.19
N VAL A 193 10.31 -16.07 -0.63
CA VAL A 193 10.07 -14.95 -1.56
C VAL A 193 9.78 -13.66 -0.79
N GLY A 194 10.08 -12.51 -1.40
CA GLY A 194 9.69 -11.20 -0.88
C GLY A 194 8.33 -10.80 -1.41
N PHE A 195 7.57 -10.03 -0.64
CA PHE A 195 6.21 -9.59 -1.00
C PHE A 195 6.13 -8.08 -1.18
N ASN A 196 5.49 -7.63 -2.25
CA ASN A 196 5.31 -6.21 -2.56
C ASN A 196 4.33 -5.53 -1.60
N GLY A 197 4.63 -4.30 -1.19
CA GLY A 197 3.81 -3.52 -0.25
C GLY A 197 2.65 -2.76 -0.89
N GLY A 198 2.66 -2.62 -2.23
CA GLY A 198 1.63 -1.86 -2.94
C GLY A 198 0.34 -2.64 -3.19
N PHE A 199 0.32 -3.97 -3.01
CA PHE A 199 -0.91 -4.75 -3.09
C PHE A 199 -0.87 -5.92 -2.12
N GLN A 200 -1.68 -5.89 -1.07
CA GLN A 200 -1.71 -6.94 -0.05
C GLN A 200 -3.09 -7.08 0.59
N GLY A 201 -3.50 -8.31 0.82
CA GLY A 201 -4.58 -8.66 1.75
C GLY A 201 -4.03 -8.85 3.15
N ILE A 202 -4.54 -8.13 4.14
CA ILE A 202 -4.01 -8.12 5.50
C ILE A 202 -5.05 -8.68 6.47
N ASP A 203 -4.68 -9.72 7.21
CA ASP A 203 -5.45 -10.15 8.39
C ASP A 203 -5.12 -9.21 9.55
N LEU A 204 -6.11 -8.47 10.03
CA LEU A 204 -5.91 -7.47 11.08
C LEU A 204 -5.62 -8.10 12.45
N ALA A 205 -5.76 -9.42 12.61
CA ALA A 205 -5.32 -10.15 13.80
C ALA A 205 -3.81 -9.99 14.06
N ILE A 206 -3.00 -9.57 13.07
CA ILE A 206 -1.58 -9.23 13.28
C ILE A 206 -1.37 -8.13 14.34
N TYR A 207 -2.41 -7.34 14.64
CA TYR A 207 -2.38 -6.27 15.62
C TYR A 207 -2.85 -6.67 17.02
N ASP A 208 -3.37 -7.88 17.21
CA ASP A 208 -3.95 -8.32 18.50
C ASP A 208 -2.92 -8.26 19.64
N ASP A 209 -1.67 -8.60 19.33
CA ASP A 209 -0.54 -8.54 20.27
C ASP A 209 -0.12 -7.09 20.62
N PHE A 210 -0.65 -6.09 19.92
CA PHE A 210 -0.31 -4.66 20.02
C PHE A 210 -1.48 -3.77 20.47
N LEU A 211 -2.51 -4.35 21.10
CA LEU A 211 -3.66 -3.59 21.60
C LEU A 211 -3.43 -2.95 22.97
N SER A 212 -2.51 -3.45 23.81
CA SER A 212 -2.14 -2.78 25.07
C SER A 212 -1.16 -1.65 24.82
N THR A 213 -1.11 -0.66 25.73
CA THR A 213 -0.21 0.50 25.59
C THR A 213 1.26 0.11 25.52
N ASP A 214 1.74 -0.76 26.39
CA ASP A 214 3.14 -1.19 26.40
C ASP A 214 3.53 -1.91 25.10
N ARG A 215 2.62 -2.70 24.54
CA ARG A 215 2.85 -3.43 23.29
C ARG A 215 2.74 -2.53 22.08
N PHE A 216 1.80 -1.60 22.07
CA PHE A 216 1.68 -0.62 21.00
C PHE A 216 2.93 0.26 20.90
N VAL A 217 3.48 0.70 22.04
CA VAL A 217 4.76 1.45 22.05
C VAL A 217 5.91 0.60 21.52
N LYS A 218 5.93 -0.71 21.79
CA LYS A 218 6.92 -1.63 21.18
C LYS A 218 6.75 -1.75 19.67
N LEU A 219 5.52 -1.79 19.16
CA LEU A 219 5.23 -1.76 17.72
C LEU A 219 5.81 -0.50 17.08
N LEU A 220 5.55 0.68 17.65
CA LEU A 220 6.11 1.94 17.14
C LEU A 220 7.64 1.93 17.19
N GLY A 221 8.23 1.33 18.23
CA GLY A 221 9.68 1.16 18.37
C GLY A 221 10.34 0.23 17.36
N LEU A 222 9.58 -0.49 16.52
CA LEU A 222 10.14 -1.29 15.43
C LEU A 222 10.61 -0.44 14.24
N PHE A 223 10.01 0.74 14.06
CA PHE A 223 10.23 1.56 12.87
C PHE A 223 11.36 2.57 13.08
N ASP A 224 12.16 2.71 12.06
CA ASP A 224 13.13 3.78 11.86
C ASP A 224 12.43 4.99 11.26
N TYR A 225 12.37 6.07 12.03
CA TYR A 225 11.73 7.32 11.66
C TYR A 225 12.64 8.29 10.90
N ARG A 226 13.83 7.86 10.45
CA ARG A 226 14.64 8.67 9.54
C ARG A 226 13.89 8.92 8.23
N GLY A 227 13.94 10.15 7.74
CA GLY A 227 13.41 10.49 6.42
C GLY A 227 14.32 10.04 5.29
N THR A 228 13.82 10.11 4.06
CA THR A 228 14.61 9.83 2.83
C THR A 228 15.50 11.02 2.41
N PHE A 229 15.54 12.08 3.21
CA PHE A 229 16.40 13.24 3.03
C PHE A 229 17.28 13.41 4.27
N ASP A 230 18.55 13.79 4.05
CA ASP A 230 19.47 14.11 5.12
C ASP A 230 19.17 15.49 5.74
N GLU A 231 19.92 15.86 6.78
CA GLU A 231 19.80 17.16 7.46
C GLU A 231 20.08 18.38 6.57
N ASN A 232 20.73 18.17 5.41
CA ASN A 232 21.03 19.21 4.43
C ASN A 232 19.97 19.25 3.30
N GLY A 233 18.96 18.38 3.34
CA GLY A 233 17.93 18.27 2.32
C GLY A 233 18.34 17.46 1.08
N ASN A 234 19.46 16.73 1.12
CA ASN A 234 19.86 15.84 0.04
C ASN A 234 19.12 14.51 0.13
N GLU A 235 18.67 14.01 -1.01
CA GLU A 235 18.01 12.71 -1.09
C GLU A 235 19.01 11.56 -0.81
N ILE A 236 18.62 10.66 0.08
CA ILE A 236 19.36 9.45 0.41
C ILE A 236 19.06 8.40 -0.65
N TRP A 237 20.08 7.67 -1.11
CA TRP A 237 19.97 6.64 -2.16
C TRP A 237 20.57 5.30 -1.72
N GLY A 238 20.27 4.24 -2.48
CA GLY A 238 20.82 2.90 -2.26
C GLY A 238 20.23 2.20 -1.04
N ASP A 239 21.03 1.33 -0.41
CA ASP A 239 20.60 0.45 0.68
C ASP A 239 19.95 1.21 1.84
N GLN A 240 20.46 2.39 2.20
CA GLN A 240 19.89 3.17 3.29
C GLN A 240 18.46 3.63 2.99
N ARG A 241 18.19 4.07 1.76
CA ARG A 241 16.83 4.43 1.32
C ARG A 241 15.93 3.19 1.29
N PHE A 242 16.44 2.09 0.74
CA PHE A 242 15.72 0.82 0.71
C PHE A 242 15.29 0.39 2.11
N LEU A 243 16.18 0.47 3.11
CA LEU A 243 15.87 0.17 4.50
C LEU A 243 14.76 1.07 5.06
N ILE A 244 14.72 2.36 4.71
CA ILE A 244 13.71 3.30 5.20
C ILE A 244 12.35 3.05 4.53
N GLU A 245 12.32 2.92 3.19
CA GLU A 245 11.09 2.87 2.40
C GLU A 245 10.36 1.53 2.51
N THR A 246 11.06 0.44 2.80
CA THR A 246 10.46 -0.91 2.80
C THR A 246 9.98 -1.40 4.17
N GLN A 247 10.01 -0.55 5.21
CA GLN A 247 9.62 -0.98 6.57
C GLN A 247 8.13 -1.34 6.69
N GLN A 248 7.23 -0.59 6.04
CA GLN A 248 5.79 -0.93 6.01
C GLN A 248 5.56 -2.26 5.28
N GLN A 249 6.14 -2.42 4.09
CA GLN A 249 6.11 -3.65 3.32
C GLN A 249 6.64 -4.83 4.13
N SER A 250 7.74 -4.62 4.87
CA SER A 250 8.33 -5.60 5.75
C SER A 250 7.42 -5.97 6.91
N PHE A 251 6.80 -5.00 7.59
CA PHE A 251 5.87 -5.29 8.66
C PHE A 251 4.73 -6.19 8.18
N PHE A 252 4.05 -5.81 7.09
CA PHE A 252 2.91 -6.59 6.59
C PHE A 252 3.29 -7.94 6.00
N GLY A 253 4.34 -8.01 5.18
CA GLY A 253 4.79 -9.26 4.59
C GLY A 253 5.15 -10.30 5.66
N LEU A 254 5.89 -9.88 6.68
CA LEU A 254 6.32 -10.78 7.76
C LEU A 254 5.17 -11.14 8.69
N MET A 255 4.40 -10.16 9.13
CA MET A 255 3.33 -10.38 10.11
C MET A 255 2.17 -11.18 9.52
N ASN A 256 1.80 -10.97 8.26
CA ASN A 256 0.81 -11.82 7.61
C ASN A 256 1.29 -13.27 7.57
N VAL A 257 2.54 -13.55 7.20
CA VAL A 257 3.02 -14.94 7.17
C VAL A 257 3.05 -15.54 8.58
N MET A 258 3.62 -14.81 9.55
CA MET A 258 3.84 -15.35 10.91
C MET A 258 2.59 -15.40 11.78
N ARG A 259 1.67 -14.45 11.64
CA ARG A 259 0.65 -14.15 12.66
C ARG A 259 -0.77 -14.07 12.13
N SER A 260 -1.00 -14.17 10.82
CA SER A 260 -2.37 -14.34 10.32
C SER A 260 -3.00 -15.65 10.83
N ARG A 261 -4.32 -15.62 10.99
CA ARG A 261 -5.13 -16.78 11.38
C ARG A 261 -5.10 -17.86 10.30
N LEU A 262 -5.14 -17.44 9.04
CA LEU A 262 -5.12 -18.32 7.86
C LEU A 262 -3.79 -18.19 7.12
N THR A 263 -3.26 -19.30 6.61
CA THR A 263 -2.05 -19.26 5.77
C THR A 263 -2.27 -18.31 4.59
N PRO A 264 -1.35 -17.36 4.34
CA PRO A 264 -1.48 -16.45 3.21
C PRO A 264 -1.59 -17.18 1.88
N HIS A 265 -2.51 -16.71 1.06
CA HIS A 265 -2.58 -17.06 -0.35
C HIS A 265 -1.53 -16.25 -1.11
N ILE A 266 -0.37 -16.89 -1.34
CA ILE A 266 0.70 -16.33 -2.16
C ILE A 266 0.29 -16.56 -3.62
N LEU A 267 -0.05 -15.47 -4.32
CA LEU A 267 -0.48 -15.54 -5.71
C LEU A 267 0.64 -16.11 -6.59
N SER A 268 0.23 -16.88 -7.61
CA SER A 268 1.15 -17.53 -8.54
C SER A 268 2.14 -16.53 -9.13
N PRO A 269 3.48 -16.69 -8.92
CA PRO A 269 4.48 -15.76 -9.46
C PRO A 269 4.59 -15.80 -10.99
N MET A 270 3.85 -16.71 -11.63
CA MET A 270 3.69 -16.78 -13.07
C MET A 270 2.73 -15.73 -13.62
N ASP A 271 1.71 -15.43 -12.84
CA ASP A 271 0.58 -14.60 -13.26
C ASP A 271 0.57 -13.27 -12.50
N TYR A 272 1.06 -13.27 -11.27
CA TYR A 272 1.07 -12.14 -10.35
C TYR A 272 2.48 -11.93 -9.83
N PHE A 273 3.14 -10.89 -10.32
CA PHE A 273 4.47 -10.52 -9.86
C PHE A 273 4.68 -9.02 -10.02
N VAL A 274 5.54 -8.46 -9.17
CA VAL A 274 6.01 -7.08 -9.30
C VAL A 274 7.46 -7.09 -9.73
N VAL A 275 7.76 -6.30 -10.78
CA VAL A 275 9.12 -6.04 -11.24
C VAL A 275 9.40 -4.57 -11.04
N PRO A 276 10.15 -4.19 -10.00
CA PRO A 276 10.53 -2.80 -9.83
C PRO A 276 11.37 -2.33 -11.02
N ASN A 277 11.01 -1.21 -11.63
CA ASN A 277 11.79 -0.64 -12.72
C ASN A 277 12.83 0.33 -12.13
N PHE A 278 13.92 -0.22 -11.58
CA PHE A 278 15.10 0.55 -11.16
C PHE A 278 16.11 0.74 -12.32
N GLY A 279 15.71 0.46 -13.56
CA GLY A 279 16.51 0.70 -14.74
C GLY A 279 17.66 -0.29 -15.02
N LYS A 280 17.86 -1.35 -14.25
CA LYS A 280 18.96 -2.32 -14.49
C LYS A 280 18.63 -3.76 -14.04
N ILE A 281 17.39 -4.22 -14.21
CA ILE A 281 16.95 -5.49 -13.60
C ILE A 281 16.70 -6.58 -14.66
N ASP A 282 17.21 -7.78 -14.37
CA ASP A 282 16.87 -9.02 -15.03
C ASP A 282 15.80 -9.73 -14.18
N HIS A 283 14.68 -10.12 -14.78
CA HIS A 283 13.67 -10.92 -14.08
C HIS A 283 14.09 -12.39 -14.02
N PRO A 284 13.95 -13.07 -12.86
CA PRO A 284 14.43 -14.44 -12.67
C PRO A 284 13.89 -15.44 -13.70
N LYS A 285 12.65 -15.25 -14.14
CA LYS A 285 12.00 -16.14 -15.11
C LYS A 285 12.04 -15.66 -16.55
N HIS A 286 11.97 -14.35 -16.74
CA HIS A 286 11.64 -13.76 -18.04
C HIS A 286 12.80 -12.99 -18.67
N GLY A 287 13.95 -12.95 -17.99
CA GLY A 287 15.17 -12.34 -18.50
C GLY A 287 15.17 -10.81 -18.38
N LYS A 288 16.03 -10.18 -19.17
CA LYS A 288 16.33 -8.74 -19.15
C LYS A 288 15.08 -7.89 -19.41
N LEU A 289 14.96 -6.79 -18.65
CA LEU A 289 14.07 -5.69 -19.01
C LEU A 289 14.56 -5.06 -20.33
N ASP A 290 13.74 -5.15 -21.37
CA ASP A 290 14.02 -4.57 -22.67
C ASP A 290 13.60 -3.09 -22.66
N ARG A 291 14.58 -2.18 -22.69
CA ARG A 291 14.31 -0.74 -22.71
C ARG A 291 13.87 -0.22 -24.07
N GLU A 292 13.96 -1.04 -25.10
CA GLU A 292 13.55 -0.72 -26.47
C GLU A 292 12.15 -1.29 -26.79
N ASP A 293 11.44 -1.82 -25.77
CA ASP A 293 10.12 -2.43 -25.88
C ASP A 293 8.97 -1.47 -26.24
N GLY A 294 9.29 -0.20 -26.50
CA GLY A 294 8.32 0.85 -26.80
C GLY A 294 7.51 1.35 -25.59
N VAL A 295 7.79 0.82 -24.40
CA VAL A 295 7.16 1.21 -23.13
C VAL A 295 8.20 1.41 -22.03
N ASP A 296 9.40 1.86 -22.40
CA ASP A 296 10.51 2.22 -21.51
C ASP A 296 10.89 1.13 -20.48
N GLY A 297 10.84 -0.14 -20.89
CA GLY A 297 11.21 -1.27 -20.02
C GLY A 297 10.10 -1.74 -19.07
N TRP A 298 8.87 -1.25 -19.23
CA TRP A 298 7.71 -1.74 -18.47
C TRP A 298 7.04 -2.96 -19.08
N GLY A 299 7.42 -3.37 -20.29
CA GLY A 299 6.77 -4.43 -21.06
C GLY A 299 6.73 -5.77 -20.34
N LEU A 300 7.73 -6.05 -19.49
CA LEU A 300 7.71 -7.23 -18.65
C LEU A 300 6.72 -7.11 -17.48
N ALA A 301 6.72 -5.99 -16.76
CA ALA A 301 5.81 -5.75 -15.64
C ALA A 301 4.34 -5.75 -16.09
N LEU A 302 4.08 -5.32 -17.33
CA LEU A 302 2.76 -5.36 -17.97
C LEU A 302 2.25 -6.77 -18.29
N LYS A 303 3.10 -7.81 -18.20
CA LYS A 303 2.66 -9.22 -18.31
C LYS A 303 2.01 -9.73 -17.03
N SER A 304 2.22 -9.05 -15.90
CA SER A 304 1.55 -9.39 -14.66
C SER A 304 0.07 -9.01 -14.72
N LYS A 305 -0.79 -9.85 -14.15
CA LYS A 305 -2.22 -9.59 -13.95
C LYS A 305 -2.48 -8.41 -13.01
N ILE A 306 -1.51 -8.08 -12.15
CA ILE A 306 -1.49 -6.86 -11.35
C ILE A 306 -0.13 -6.20 -11.55
N THR A 307 -0.12 -5.06 -12.23
CA THR A 307 1.10 -4.29 -12.47
C THR A 307 1.19 -3.17 -11.46
N HIS A 308 2.25 -3.14 -10.66
CA HIS A 308 2.58 -2.02 -9.78
C HIS A 308 3.73 -1.22 -10.39
N PHE A 309 3.50 0.07 -10.65
CA PHE A 309 4.48 0.96 -11.27
C PHE A 309 5.48 1.53 -10.25
N ILE A 310 6.20 0.64 -9.58
CA ILE A 310 7.24 0.98 -8.61
C ILE A 310 8.61 1.16 -9.31
N GLY A 311 9.19 2.36 -9.16
CA GLY A 311 10.51 2.68 -9.70
C GLY A 311 10.83 4.18 -9.58
N HIS A 312 12.06 4.51 -9.20
CA HIS A 312 12.57 5.88 -9.23
C HIS A 312 12.93 6.23 -10.67
N THR A 313 11.95 6.58 -11.50
CA THR A 313 12.27 7.28 -12.74
C THR A 313 12.97 8.58 -12.37
N GLN A 314 14.20 8.80 -12.86
CA GLN A 314 14.82 10.12 -12.79
C GLN A 314 13.91 11.08 -13.57
N GLY A 315 13.08 11.83 -12.85
CA GLY A 315 11.99 12.64 -13.43
C GLY A 315 10.73 12.53 -12.57
N LYS A 316 10.14 13.67 -12.20
CA LYS A 316 9.07 13.81 -11.20
C LYS A 316 7.68 13.35 -11.68
N GLY A 317 7.57 12.23 -12.38
CA GLY A 317 6.30 11.76 -12.96
C GLY A 317 6.13 10.24 -12.90
N LYS A 318 4.88 9.77 -12.93
CA LYS A 318 4.59 8.36 -13.16
C LYS A 318 4.92 8.00 -14.62
N PRO A 319 5.23 6.72 -14.92
CA PRO A 319 5.54 6.28 -16.28
C PRO A 319 4.45 6.65 -17.28
N GLN A 320 4.84 7.05 -18.50
CA GLN A 320 3.91 7.46 -19.55
C GLN A 320 2.88 6.36 -19.85
N ILE A 321 3.33 5.10 -19.94
CA ILE A 321 2.45 3.96 -20.20
C ILE A 321 1.37 3.76 -19.11
N PHE A 322 1.67 4.08 -17.84
CA PHE A 322 0.67 4.06 -16.78
C PHE A 322 -0.38 5.15 -17.01
N GLN A 323 0.07 6.37 -17.31
CA GLN A 323 -0.80 7.52 -17.60
C GLN A 323 -1.71 7.25 -18.80
N GLU A 324 -1.17 6.67 -19.87
CA GLU A 324 -1.93 6.28 -21.06
C GLU A 324 -3.00 5.26 -20.75
N ARG A 325 -2.67 4.18 -20.02
CA ARG A 325 -3.64 3.14 -19.65
C ARG A 325 -4.71 3.64 -18.69
N MET A 326 -4.35 4.49 -17.72
CA MET A 326 -5.32 5.18 -16.87
C MET A 326 -6.26 6.05 -17.71
N ASN A 327 -5.73 6.82 -18.66
CA ASN A 327 -6.55 7.66 -19.54
C ASN A 327 -7.48 6.84 -20.42
N MET A 328 -7.00 5.76 -21.02
CA MET A 328 -7.82 4.84 -21.80
C MET A 328 -8.97 4.28 -20.95
N TYR A 329 -8.66 3.78 -19.76
CA TYR A 329 -9.69 3.28 -18.84
C TYR A 329 -10.74 4.35 -18.51
N LEU A 330 -10.31 5.56 -18.16
CA LEU A 330 -11.22 6.63 -17.80
C LEU A 330 -12.08 7.10 -19.00
N LYS A 331 -11.55 7.04 -20.23
CA LYS A 331 -12.33 7.30 -21.46
C LYS A 331 -13.36 6.21 -21.72
N GLU A 332 -12.96 4.94 -21.60
CA GLU A 332 -13.84 3.77 -21.78
C GLU A 332 -15.02 3.77 -20.80
N HIS A 333 -14.85 4.38 -19.62
CA HIS A 333 -15.89 4.54 -18.60
C HIS A 333 -16.55 5.93 -18.58
N GLY A 334 -16.26 6.80 -19.57
CA GLY A 334 -16.97 8.07 -19.75
C GLY A 334 -16.56 9.22 -18.81
N PHE A 335 -15.40 9.16 -18.15
CA PHE A 335 -14.88 10.22 -17.27
C PHE A 335 -13.95 11.22 -17.98
N LEU A 336 -13.48 10.85 -19.18
CA LEU A 336 -12.65 11.65 -20.07
C LEU A 336 -13.24 11.62 -21.48
N GLU A 337 -13.07 12.73 -22.19
CA GLU A 337 -13.41 12.87 -23.62
C GLU A 337 -12.35 12.25 -24.54
#